data_AF-A0A919MQ77-F1
#
_entry.id   AF-A0A919MQ77-F1
#
_cell.length_a   1.000
_cell.length_b   1.000
_cell.length_c   1.000
_cell.angle_alpha   90.00
_cell.angle_beta   90.00
_cell.angle_gamma   90.00
#
_symmetry.space_group_name_H-M   'P 1'
#
loop_
_entity.id
_entity.type
_entity.pdbx_description
1 polymer ?
#
loop_
_entity_poly.entity_id
_entity_poly.type
_entity_poly.pdbx_seq_one_letter_code
_entity_poly.pdbx_strand_id
1 'polypeptide(L)'
;MAGLQRRGDVRKTTIKPQVDGWRFADGHSIIVLSEGRLLNLGNATGHPSFVMSNSFSNQTIAQIELFTRTDDYPVGVYVLPQHLDEKVARLHLAALGVRLTELTK
;
A
#
# COMPACT_ATOMS: atom_id res chain seq x y z
N MET A 1 18.32 -1.77 6.48
CA MET A 1 18.92 -1.11 7.67
C MET A 1 20.43 -0.92 7.55
N ALA A 2 20.88 0.05 6.73
CA ALA A 2 22.32 0.26 6.51
C ALA A 2 23.08 0.78 7.75
N GLY A 3 22.39 1.45 8.68
CA GLY A 3 23.00 1.97 9.91
C GLY A 3 23.48 0.88 10.87
N LEU A 4 22.60 -0.08 11.21
CA LEU A 4 22.93 -1.17 12.13
C LEU A 4 23.99 -2.12 11.57
N GLN A 5 23.98 -2.36 10.26
CA GLN A 5 24.95 -3.22 9.58
C GLN A 5 26.39 -2.67 9.61
N ARG A 6 26.56 -1.35 9.72
CA ARG A 6 27.89 -0.71 9.77
C ARG A 6 28.49 -0.66 11.16
N ARG A 7 27.75 -1.02 12.20
CA ARG A 7 28.23 -1.03 13.58
C ARG A 7 28.96 -2.33 13.88
N GLY A 8 30.23 -2.24 14.26
CA GLY A 8 31.04 -3.39 14.66
C GLY A 8 30.67 -4.00 16.01
N ASP A 9 29.91 -3.27 16.83
CA ASP A 9 29.52 -3.64 18.19
C ASP A 9 28.09 -4.21 18.29
N VAL A 10 27.43 -4.43 17.14
CA VAL A 10 26.07 -4.99 17.07
C VAL A 10 26.10 -6.26 16.24
N ARG A 11 25.51 -7.34 16.76
CA ARG A 11 25.45 -8.64 16.10
C ARG A 11 24.05 -8.92 15.57
N LYS A 12 23.96 -9.17 14.26
CA LYS A 12 22.73 -9.66 13.60
C LYS A 12 22.61 -11.18 13.77
N THR A 13 21.41 -11.64 14.13
CA THR A 13 21.00 -13.05 14.06
C THR A 13 19.69 -13.12 13.31
N THR A 14 19.65 -13.82 12.17
CA THR A 14 18.39 -14.07 11.46
C THR A 14 17.63 -15.17 12.17
N ILE A 15 16.41 -14.85 12.64
CA ILE A 15 15.54 -15.79 13.37
C ILE A 15 14.77 -16.63 12.35
N LYS A 16 14.20 -15.98 11.34
CA LYS A 16 13.57 -16.56 10.16
C LYS A 16 13.57 -15.52 9.02
N PRO A 17 13.18 -15.86 7.79
CA PRO A 17 13.06 -14.88 6.72
C PRO A 17 12.27 -13.63 7.17
N GLN A 18 12.80 -12.44 6.87
CA GLN A 18 12.23 -11.13 7.20
C GLN A 18 12.06 -10.85 8.72
N VAL A 19 12.73 -11.62 9.59
CA VAL A 19 12.77 -11.38 11.04
C VAL A 19 14.19 -11.52 11.54
N ASP A 20 14.79 -10.39 11.90
CA ASP A 20 16.16 -10.32 12.37
C ASP A 20 16.22 -9.83 13.82
N GLY A 21 16.94 -10.56 14.67
CA GLY A 21 17.37 -10.09 15.97
C GLY A 21 18.68 -9.31 15.86
N TRP A 22 18.79 -8.19 16.56
CA TRP A 22 20.00 -7.40 16.67
C TRP A 22 20.37 -7.23 18.13
N ARG A 23 21.52 -7.79 18.53
CA ARG A 23 22.04 -7.71 19.90
C ARG A 23 23.15 -6.67 19.99
N PHE A 24 23.02 -5.76 20.95
CA PHE A 24 23.97 -4.67 21.21
C PHE A 24 25.01 -5.07 22.26
N ALA A 25 26.09 -4.29 22.35
CA ALA A 25 27.24 -4.56 23.23
C ALA A 25 26.89 -4.55 24.74
N ASP A 26 25.93 -3.73 25.15
CA ASP A 26 25.39 -3.66 26.51
C ASP A 26 24.40 -4.81 26.82
N GLY A 27 24.16 -5.70 25.86
CA GLY A 27 23.42 -6.94 26.03
C GLY A 27 21.94 -6.89 25.65
N HIS A 28 21.35 -5.70 25.43
CA HIS A 28 19.97 -5.61 24.98
C HIS A 28 19.81 -6.06 23.51
N SER A 29 18.58 -6.34 23.10
CA SER A 29 18.28 -6.76 21.73
C SER A 29 17.01 -6.12 21.20
N ILE A 30 16.97 -5.89 19.88
CA ILE A 30 15.76 -5.47 19.15
C ILE A 30 15.41 -6.50 18.08
N ILE A 31 14.13 -6.55 17.71
CA ILE A 31 13.66 -7.30 16.55
C ILE A 31 13.39 -6.31 15.42
N VAL A 32 13.98 -6.56 14.27
CA VAL A 32 13.75 -5.81 13.04
C VAL A 32 12.98 -6.70 12.06
N LEU A 33 11.81 -6.22 11.66
CA LEU A 33 10.95 -6.89 10.70
C LEU A 33 11.18 -6.29 9.30
N SER A 34 11.12 -7.13 8.27
CA SER A 34 11.28 -6.73 6.86
C SER A 34 12.55 -5.91 6.57
N GLU A 35 13.59 -6.01 7.41
CA GLU A 35 14.79 -5.16 7.37
C GLU A 35 14.49 -3.63 7.34
N GLY A 36 13.35 -3.22 7.90
CA GLY A 36 12.86 -1.83 7.86
C GLY A 36 12.10 -1.45 6.59
N ARG A 37 11.79 -2.41 5.69
CA ARG A 37 10.89 -2.20 4.55
C ARG A 37 9.42 -2.35 4.98
N LEU A 38 8.50 -2.27 4.02
CA LEU A 38 7.06 -2.37 4.23
C LEU A 38 6.68 -3.70 4.91
N LEU A 39 6.43 -3.63 6.21
CA LEU A 39 6.12 -4.79 7.06
C LEU A 39 4.93 -5.60 6.56
N ASN A 40 3.83 -4.93 6.22
CA ASN A 40 2.59 -5.57 5.82
C ASN A 40 2.76 -6.43 4.55
N LEU A 41 3.66 -6.04 3.65
CA LEU A 41 3.98 -6.80 2.43
C LEU A 41 5.12 -7.80 2.65
N GLY A 42 6.08 -7.50 3.52
CA GLY A 42 7.27 -8.33 3.72
C GLY A 42 7.10 -9.46 4.75
N ASN A 43 6.20 -9.30 5.73
CA ASN A 43 5.92 -10.31 6.77
C ASN A 43 4.47 -10.83 6.75
N ALA A 44 3.63 -10.29 5.87
CA ALA A 44 2.26 -10.73 5.66
C ALA A 44 1.91 -10.62 4.15
N THR A 45 0.64 -10.49 3.82
CA THR A 45 0.14 -10.49 2.43
C THR A 45 -0.38 -9.13 1.97
N GLY A 46 -0.05 -8.06 2.69
CA GLY A 46 -0.51 -6.69 2.38
C GLY A 46 -1.97 -6.46 2.71
N HIS A 47 -2.61 -5.61 1.91
CA HIS A 47 -4.01 -5.31 2.08
C HIS A 47 -4.90 -6.41 1.47
N PRO A 48 -6.05 -6.76 2.10
CA PRO A 48 -6.99 -7.73 1.54
C PRO A 48 -7.54 -7.30 0.18
N SER A 49 -7.99 -8.28 -0.61
CA SER A 49 -8.46 -8.07 -1.99
C SER A 49 -9.57 -7.04 -2.12
N PHE A 50 -10.48 -6.93 -1.14
CA PHE A 50 -11.60 -5.98 -1.21
C PHE A 50 -11.15 -4.51 -1.24
N VAL A 51 -10.22 -4.12 -0.36
CA VAL A 51 -9.70 -2.74 -0.37
C VAL A 51 -8.77 -2.51 -1.57
N MET A 52 -8.03 -3.55 -1.99
CA MET A 52 -7.22 -3.47 -3.22
C MET A 52 -8.08 -3.31 -4.47
N SER A 53 -9.29 -3.87 -4.51
CA SER A 53 -10.24 -3.70 -5.61
C SER A 53 -10.59 -2.22 -5.86
N ASN A 54 -10.70 -1.41 -4.81
CA ASN A 54 -10.91 0.03 -4.94
C ASN A 54 -9.70 0.70 -5.62
N SER A 55 -8.48 0.38 -5.16
CA SER A 55 -7.24 0.92 -5.72
C SER A 55 -7.03 0.49 -7.19
N PHE A 56 -7.27 -0.79 -7.50
CA PHE A 56 -7.12 -1.33 -8.86
C PHE A 56 -8.21 -0.87 -9.82
N SER A 57 -9.41 -0.55 -9.32
CA SER A 57 -10.45 0.12 -10.11
C SER A 57 -9.98 1.51 -10.55
N ASN A 58 -9.45 2.31 -9.62
CA ASN A 58 -8.87 3.62 -9.94
C ASN A 58 -7.70 3.51 -10.92
N GLN A 59 -6.78 2.56 -10.72
CA GLN A 59 -5.68 2.33 -11.66
C GLN A 59 -6.18 1.98 -13.07
N THR A 60 -7.18 1.10 -13.19
CA THR A 60 -7.72 0.70 -14.50
C THR A 60 -8.40 1.87 -15.20
N ILE A 61 -9.20 2.66 -14.47
CA ILE A 61 -9.85 3.86 -15.00
C ILE A 61 -8.79 4.87 -15.47
N ALA A 62 -7.75 5.11 -14.68
CA ALA A 62 -6.66 6.02 -15.06
C ALA A 62 -5.90 5.53 -16.31
N GLN A 63 -5.66 4.22 -16.43
CA GLN A 63 -5.04 3.66 -17.64
C GLN A 63 -5.91 3.84 -18.88
N ILE A 64 -7.23 3.64 -18.77
CA ILE A 64 -8.17 3.88 -19.88
C ILE A 64 -8.16 5.35 -20.28
N GLU A 65 -8.22 6.27 -19.32
CA GLU A 65 -8.20 7.71 -19.55
C GLU A 65 -6.93 8.14 -20.29
N LEU A 66 -5.76 7.79 -19.74
CA LEU A 66 -4.48 8.14 -20.34
C LEU A 66 -4.28 7.51 -21.71
N PHE A 67 -4.78 6.29 -21.94
CA PHE A 67 -4.67 5.62 -23.24
C PHE A 67 -5.60 6.23 -24.30
N THR A 68 -6.82 6.63 -23.92
CA THR A 68 -7.84 7.11 -24.88
C THR A 68 -7.83 8.62 -25.08
N ARG A 69 -7.23 9.37 -24.15
CA ARG A 69 -7.25 10.84 -24.11
C ARG A 69 -5.88 11.44 -23.85
N THR A 70 -4.80 10.79 -24.30
CA THR A 70 -3.41 11.21 -24.02
C THR A 70 -3.15 12.69 -24.31
N ASP A 71 -3.68 13.21 -25.43
CA ASP A 71 -3.47 14.58 -25.87
C ASP A 71 -4.09 15.63 -24.93
N ASP A 72 -5.07 15.24 -24.10
CA ASP A 72 -5.70 16.12 -23.11
C ASP A 72 -4.82 16.32 -21.86
N TYR A 73 -3.75 15.54 -21.72
CA TYR A 73 -2.87 15.52 -20.55
C TYR A 73 -1.43 15.90 -20.91
N PRO A 74 -1.10 17.21 -20.93
CA PRO A 74 0.29 17.67 -20.93
C PRO A 74 1.11 17.04 -19.80
N VAL A 75 2.44 17.11 -19.87
CA VAL A 75 3.30 16.56 -18.81
C VAL A 75 2.97 17.22 -17.46
N GLY A 76 2.50 16.42 -16.51
CA GLY A 76 2.04 16.90 -15.22
C GLY A 76 1.55 15.76 -14.32
N VAL A 77 1.11 16.13 -13.12
CA VAL A 77 0.48 15.21 -12.17
C VAL A 77 -0.99 15.57 -12.07
N TYR A 78 -1.85 14.58 -12.32
CA TYR A 78 -3.30 14.74 -12.37
C TYR A 78 -3.96 13.80 -11.38
N VAL A 79 -5.19 14.14 -10.98
CA VAL A 79 -6.06 13.30 -10.15
C VAL A 79 -7.28 12.90 -10.96
N LEU A 80 -7.84 11.72 -10.68
CA LEU A 80 -9.12 11.34 -11.26
C LEU A 80 -10.21 12.31 -10.76
N PRO A 81 -11.16 12.70 -11.62
CA PRO A 81 -12.27 13.55 -11.23
C PRO A 81 -13.18 12.87 -10.19
N GLN A 82 -13.75 13.65 -9.28
CA GLN A 82 -14.55 13.17 -8.14
C GLN A 82 -15.65 12.17 -8.52
N HIS A 83 -16.35 12.39 -9.63
CA HIS A 83 -17.44 11.50 -10.04
C HIS A 83 -16.95 10.06 -10.36
N LEU A 84 -15.68 9.88 -10.75
CA LEU A 84 -15.08 8.56 -10.94
C LEU A 84 -14.70 7.91 -9.60
N ASP A 85 -14.27 8.70 -8.64
CA ASP A 85 -14.00 8.21 -7.28
C ASP A 85 -15.31 7.75 -6.60
N GLU A 86 -16.38 8.54 -6.72
CA GLU A 86 -17.73 8.15 -6.28
C GLU A 86 -18.25 6.91 -7.01
N LYS A 87 -17.93 6.76 -8.31
CA LYS A 87 -18.26 5.56 -9.08
C LYS A 87 -17.55 4.33 -8.51
N VAL A 88 -16.24 4.43 -8.21
CA VAL A 88 -15.49 3.33 -7.58
C VAL A 88 -16.11 2.96 -6.22
N ALA A 89 -16.41 3.93 -5.37
CA ALA A 89 -17.07 3.65 -4.09
C ALA A 89 -18.43 2.95 -4.28
N ARG A 90 -19.25 3.44 -5.21
CA ARG A 90 -20.59 2.89 -5.51
C ARG A 90 -20.53 1.43 -5.98
N LEU A 91 -19.52 1.07 -6.78
CA LEU A 91 -19.32 -0.30 -7.27
C LEU A 91 -19.09 -1.32 -6.16
N HIS A 92 -18.61 -0.89 -4.99
CA HIS A 92 -18.29 -1.79 -3.88
C HIS A 92 -19.43 -1.93 -2.84
N LEU A 93 -20.46 -1.07 -2.89
CA LEU A 93 -21.54 -1.04 -1.89
C LEU A 93 -22.34 -2.34 -1.82
N ALA A 94 -22.68 -2.92 -2.97
CA ALA A 94 -23.50 -4.14 -3.03
C ALA A 94 -22.81 -5.33 -2.36
N ALA A 95 -21.49 -5.46 -2.52
CA ALA A 95 -20.69 -6.51 -1.89
C ALA A 95 -20.66 -6.40 -0.35
N LEU A 96 -20.94 -5.21 0.19
CA LEU A 96 -21.07 -4.95 1.63
C LEU A 96 -22.52 -5.00 2.13
N GLY A 97 -23.49 -5.27 1.25
CA GLY A 97 -24.92 -5.20 1.58
C GLY A 97 -25.41 -3.78 1.86
N VAL A 98 -24.67 -2.75 1.47
CA VAL A 98 -25.01 -1.34 1.73
C VAL A 98 -26.01 -0.85 0.68
N ARG A 99 -27.03 -0.12 1.12
CA ARG A 99 -27.99 0.59 0.26
C ARG A 99 -27.77 2.09 0.37
N LEU A 100 -27.56 2.73 -0.77
CA LEU A 100 -27.42 4.19 -0.83
C LEU A 100 -28.80 4.84 -0.96
N THR A 101 -29.05 5.90 -0.19
CA THR A 101 -30.24 6.73 -0.35
C THR A 101 -30.09 7.67 -1.56
N GLU A 102 -31.20 8.06 -2.16
CA GLU A 102 -31.25 9.03 -3.26
C GLU A 102 -31.80 10.36 -2.75
N LEU A 103 -31.16 11.46 -3.15
CA LEU A 103 -31.59 12.81 -2.78
C LEU A 103 -32.90 13.14 -3.52
N THR A 104 -33.89 13.65 -2.82
CA THR A 104 -35.12 14.17 -3.43
C THR A 104 -34.86 15.53 -4.10
N LYS A 105 -35.68 15.88 -5.09
CA LYS A 105 -35.62 17.20 -5.73
C LYS A 105 -36.02 18.33 -4.79
#